data_AF-A0A925LPI7-F1
#
_entry.id   AF-A0A925LPI7-F1
#
_cell.length_a   1.000
_cell.length_b   1.000
_cell.length_c   1.000
_cell.angle_alpha   90.00
_cell.angle_beta   90.00
_cell.angle_gamma   90.00
#
_symmetry.space_group_name_H-M   'P 1'
#
loop_
_entity.id
_entity.type
_entity.pdbx_description
1 polymer ?
#
loop_
_entity_poly.entity_id
_entity_poly.type
_entity_poly.pdbx_seq_one_letter_code
_entity_poly.pdbx_strand_id
1 'polypeptide(L)' 'MKNKSQKNSVNNRDTLQPEYDFSKAVRGATAKRYAEGTNVVVIPPDILDVFPDAATVAEALRALAPVIRHQRQLQVKSV' A
#
# COMPACT_ATOMS: atom_id res chain seq x y z
N MET A 1 15.28 -53.75 -13.02
CA MET A 1 16.11 -52.59 -12.61
C MET A 1 15.39 -51.33 -13.05
N LYS A 2 15.07 -50.42 -12.12
CA LYS A 2 14.21 -49.24 -12.37
C LYS A 2 15.08 -48.05 -12.79
N ASN A 3 14.91 -47.53 -14.00
CA ASN A 3 15.58 -46.29 -14.42
C ASN A 3 14.52 -45.23 -14.75
N LYS A 4 14.08 -44.50 -13.71
CA LYS A 4 13.39 -43.22 -13.85
C LYS A 4 14.41 -42.17 -14.27
N SER A 5 14.39 -41.75 -15.54
CA SER A 5 14.99 -40.47 -15.91
C SER A 5 14.00 -39.38 -15.55
N GLN A 6 14.10 -38.86 -14.32
CA GLN A 6 13.41 -37.62 -13.95
C GLN A 6 14.11 -36.48 -14.68
N LYS A 7 13.41 -35.95 -15.68
CA LYS A 7 13.73 -34.73 -16.43
C LYS A 7 14.03 -33.60 -15.43
N ASN A 8 15.31 -33.22 -15.32
CA ASN A 8 15.74 -32.05 -14.56
C ASN A 8 15.16 -30.79 -15.21
N SER A 9 14.05 -30.27 -14.67
CA SER A 9 13.58 -28.91 -14.93
C SER A 9 14.39 -27.94 -14.07
N VAL A 10 15.64 -27.71 -14.42
CA VAL A 10 16.49 -26.70 -13.79
C VAL A 10 16.97 -25.79 -14.91
N ASN A 11 16.26 -24.68 -15.13
CA ASN A 11 16.80 -23.45 -15.73
C ASN A 11 15.68 -22.39 -15.80
N ASN A 12 15.17 -22.00 -14.63
CA ASN A 12 14.37 -20.79 -14.50
C ASN A 12 14.79 -20.05 -13.21
N ARG A 13 16.12 -19.94 -13.01
CA ARG A 13 16.71 -19.45 -11.74
C ARG A 13 17.31 -18.04 -11.83
N ASP A 14 17.55 -17.49 -13.02
CA ASP A 14 18.30 -16.24 -13.18
C ASP A 14 17.53 -15.17 -13.96
N THR A 15 16.30 -14.83 -13.51
CA THR A 15 15.62 -13.60 -13.95
C THR A 15 15.81 -12.45 -12.96
N LEU A 16 16.52 -12.68 -11.85
CA LEU A 16 16.79 -11.67 -10.83
C LEU A 16 17.96 -10.79 -11.29
N GLN A 17 17.79 -9.48 -11.23
CA GLN A 17 18.88 -8.57 -11.55
C GLN A 17 19.98 -8.62 -10.46
N PRO A 18 21.26 -8.41 -10.83
CA PRO A 18 22.39 -8.49 -9.90
C PRO A 18 22.32 -7.53 -8.71
N GLU A 19 21.56 -6.43 -8.83
CA GLU A 19 21.46 -5.42 -7.78
C GLU A 19 20.53 -5.83 -6.62
N TYR A 20 19.75 -6.90 -6.80
CA TYR A 20 18.79 -7.36 -5.79
C TYR A 20 19.40 -8.37 -4.82
N ASP A 21 19.74 -7.91 -3.61
CA ASP A 21 20.10 -8.78 -2.48
C ASP A 21 18.87 -9.09 -1.61
N PHE A 22 18.35 -10.31 -1.73
CA PHE A 22 17.27 -10.83 -0.88
C PHE A 22 17.76 -11.74 0.26
N SER A 23 19.08 -11.79 0.56
CA SER A 23 19.64 -12.64 1.62
C SER A 23 19.04 -12.36 3.01
N LYS A 24 18.57 -11.14 3.24
CA LYS A 24 17.93 -10.69 4.48
C LYS A 24 16.41 -10.51 4.35
N ALA A 25 15.82 -10.98 3.25
CA ALA A 25 14.40 -10.77 2.99
C ALA A 25 13.52 -11.55 3.97
N VAL A 26 12.52 -10.88 4.53
CA VAL A 26 11.51 -11.51 5.41
C VAL A 26 10.23 -11.73 4.62
N ARG A 27 9.78 -12.98 4.54
CA ARG A 27 8.55 -13.35 3.83
C ARG A 27 7.36 -12.63 4.46
N GLY A 28 6.62 -11.88 3.64
CA GLY A 28 5.41 -11.19 4.09
C GLY A 28 5.63 -9.96 4.97
N ALA A 29 6.83 -9.36 4.97
CA ALA A 29 7.14 -8.16 5.77
C ALA A 29 6.11 -7.01 5.61
N THR A 30 5.56 -6.87 4.41
CA THR A 30 4.56 -5.84 4.07
C THR A 30 3.17 -6.42 3.83
N ALA A 31 2.98 -7.74 3.93
CA ALA A 31 1.72 -8.40 3.58
C ALA A 31 0.55 -7.92 4.46
N LYS A 32 0.80 -7.71 5.75
CA LYS A 32 -0.21 -7.16 6.67
C LYS A 32 -0.64 -5.75 6.27
N ARG A 33 0.31 -4.85 5.98
CA ARG A 33 0.04 -3.47 5.53
C ARG A 33 -0.67 -3.43 4.18
N TYR A 34 -0.36 -4.38 3.30
CA TYR A 34 -1.07 -4.51 2.03
C TYR A 34 -2.52 -4.96 2.22
N ALA A 35 -2.77 -5.91 3.12
CA ALA A 35 -4.11 -6.41 3.45
C ALA A 35 -4.97 -5.36 4.18
N GLU A 36 -4.35 -4.43 4.91
CA GLU A 36 -5.01 -3.25 5.50
C GLU A 36 -5.52 -2.26 4.42
N GLY A 37 -5.18 -2.49 3.15
CA GLY A 37 -5.54 -1.65 2.02
C GLY A 37 -4.44 -0.64 1.67
N THR A 38 -4.47 -0.15 0.43
CA THR A 38 -3.54 0.88 -0.01
C THR A 38 -4.10 2.25 0.39
N ASN A 39 -3.30 3.06 1.08
CA ASN A 39 -3.67 4.41 1.51
C ASN A 39 -3.50 5.45 0.38
N VAL A 40 -3.65 5.03 -0.89
CA VAL A 40 -3.49 5.87 -2.08
C VAL A 40 -4.88 6.26 -2.55
N VAL A 41 -5.13 7.57 -2.52
CA VAL A 41 -6.35 8.17 -3.03
C VAL A 41 -5.97 8.99 -4.25
N VAL A 42 -6.60 8.68 -5.39
CA VAL A 42 -6.43 9.48 -6.61
C VAL A 42 -7.25 10.76 -6.43
N ILE A 43 -6.63 11.91 -6.64
CA ILE A 43 -7.30 13.20 -6.62
C ILE A 43 -8.13 13.31 -7.91
N PRO A 44 -9.46 13.47 -7.82
CA PRO A 44 -10.31 13.69 -8.99
C PRO A 44 -9.89 14.94 -9.78
N PRO A 45 -9.94 14.92 -11.13
CA PRO A 45 -9.43 16.01 -11.96
C PRO A 45 -10.21 17.32 -11.80
N ASP A 46 -11.47 17.24 -11.38
CA ASP A 46 -12.37 18.36 -11.14
C ASP A 46 -12.01 19.18 -9.88
N ILE A 47 -11.13 18.69 -9.02
CA ILE A 47 -10.65 19.42 -7.84
C ILE A 47 -9.15 19.75 -7.91
N LEU A 48 -8.48 19.44 -9.02
CA LEU A 48 -7.04 19.72 -9.21
C LEU A 48 -6.75 21.21 -9.43
N ASP A 49 -7.75 22.01 -9.79
CA ASP A 49 -7.65 23.46 -9.88
C ASP A 49 -7.46 24.11 -8.49
N VAL A 50 -8.07 23.53 -7.45
CA VAL A 50 -7.96 23.97 -6.05
C VAL A 50 -6.88 23.18 -5.29
N PHE A 51 -6.76 21.88 -5.56
CA PHE A 51 -5.83 20.97 -4.90
C PHE A 51 -4.91 20.29 -5.92
N PRO A 52 -3.88 21.00 -6.41
CA PRO A 52 -3.02 20.51 -7.49
C PRO A 52 -2.16 19.31 -7.08
N ASP A 53 -1.96 19.08 -5.77
CA ASP A 53 -1.17 17.97 -5.26
C ASP A 53 -1.69 17.37 -3.94
N ALA A 54 -1.13 16.21 -3.60
CA ALA A 54 -1.47 15.47 -2.38
C ALA A 54 -1.07 16.21 -1.09
N ALA A 55 -0.06 17.10 -1.14
CA ALA A 55 0.37 17.86 0.03
C ALA A 55 -0.70 18.88 0.42
N THR A 56 -1.23 19.60 -0.56
CA THR A 56 -2.28 20.60 -0.41
C THR A 56 -3.58 19.96 0.10
N VAL A 57 -3.97 18.79 -0.44
CA VAL A 57 -5.10 18.01 0.09
C VAL A 57 -4.86 17.61 1.55
N ALA A 58 -3.68 17.08 1.87
CA ALA A 58 -3.39 16.62 3.22
C ALA A 58 -3.40 17.77 4.24
N GLU A 59 -2.91 18.94 3.86
CA GLU A 59 -2.97 20.14 4.70
C GLU A 59 -4.41 20.58 4.98
N ALA A 60 -5.24 20.70 3.93
CA ALA A 60 -6.64 21.08 4.08
C ALA A 60 -7.42 20.10 4.96
N LEU A 61 -7.23 18.79 4.76
CA LEU A 61 -7.87 17.76 5.58
C LEU A 61 -7.40 17.79 7.04
N ARG A 62 -6.12 18.10 7.31
CA ARG A 62 -5.61 18.28 8.68
C ARG A 62 -6.23 19.50 9.36
N ALA A 63 -6.39 20.60 8.64
CA ALA A 63 -7.05 21.80 9.15
C ALA A 63 -8.54 21.53 9.47
N LEU A 64 -9.21 20.71 8.66
CA LEU A 64 -10.62 20.36 8.85
C LEU A 64 -10.85 19.27 9.92
N ALA A 65 -9.85 18.43 10.19
CA ALA A 65 -9.97 17.29 11.09
C ALA A 65 -10.52 17.61 12.50
N PRO A 66 -10.13 18.72 13.17
CA PRO A 66 -10.69 19.06 14.49
C PRO A 66 -12.19 19.29 14.46
N VAL A 67 -12.71 19.96 13.42
CA VAL A 67 -14.13 20.26 13.25
C VAL A 67 -14.93 18.96 13.08
N ILE A 68 -14.48 18.09 12.18
CA ILE A 68 -15.12 16.78 11.94
C ILE A 68 -15.11 15.92 13.20
N ARG A 69 -14.00 15.90 13.94
CA ARG A 69 -13.88 15.14 15.19
C ARG A 69 -14.83 15.66 16.26
N HIS A 70 -14.96 16.97 16.39
CA HIS A 70 -15.89 17.58 17.33
C HIS A 70 -17.33 17.21 17.00
N GLN A 71 -17.73 17.29 15.73
CA GLN A 71 -19.08 16.92 15.28
C GLN A 71 -19.41 15.45 15.59
N ARG A 72 -18.48 14.51 15.35
CA ARG A 72 -18.67 13.09 15.70
C ARG A 72 -18.90 12.89 17.21
N GLN A 73 -18.19 13.62 18.06
CA GLN A 73 -18.34 13.51 19.51
C GLN A 73 -19.70 14.02 20.01
N LEU A 74 -20.23 15.07 19.37
CA LEU A 74 -21.57 15.58 19.67
C LEU A 74 -22.66 14.56 19.29
N GLN A 75 -22.51 13.88 18.14
CA GLN A 75 -23.44 12.85 17.71
C GLN A 75 -23.43 11.60 18.60
N VAL A 76 -22.28 11.24 19.18
CA VAL A 76 -22.17 10.09 20.11
C VAL A 76 -22.77 10.40 21.49
N LYS A 77 -22.83 11.67 21.91
CA LYS A 77 -23.43 12.08 23.20
C LYS A 77 -24.94 12.28 23.14
N SER A 78 -25.52 12.37 21.94
CA SER A 78 -26.97 12.50 21.73
C SER A 78 -27.70 11.16 21.59
N VAL A 79 -27.01 10.04 21.85
CA VAL A 79 -27.52 8.66 21.87
C VAL A 79 -27.34 8.12 23.28
#